data_AF-A0A9C9ENG4-F1
#
_entry.id   AF-A0A9C9ENG4-F1
#
_cell.length_a   1.000
_cell.length_b   1.000
_cell.length_c   1.000
_cell.angle_alpha   90.00
_cell.angle_beta   90.00
_cell.angle_gamma   90.00
#
_symmetry.space_group_name_H-M   'P 1'
#
loop_
_entity.id
_entity.type
_entity.pdbx_description
1 polymer ?
#
loop_
_entity_poly.entity_id
_entity_poly.type
_entity_poly.pdbx_seq_one_letter_code
_entity_poly.pdbx_strand_id
1 'polypeptide(L)'
;MIELIGGAILGGVISWVITRYYYKKSSVKAPEWAKPLIEKLPEVTPSLEELTALFQKEINKGTIKPHPVFQHVACPNCNAPLDKLKERIMGDDYTTILEISCPNCGWNDWAEV
;
A
#
# COMPACT_ATOMS: atom_id res chain seq x y z
N MET A 1 7.07 25.36 33.89
CA MET A 1 8.10 24.54 33.21
C MET A 1 7.97 23.05 33.54
N ILE A 2 7.71 22.68 34.80
CA ILE A 2 7.53 21.27 35.24
C ILE A 2 6.31 20.59 34.58
N GLU A 3 5.19 21.31 34.38
CA GLU A 3 3.98 20.73 33.77
C GLU A 3 4.14 20.38 32.27
N LEU A 4 4.96 21.14 31.54
CA LEU A 4 5.30 20.86 30.13
C LEU A 4 6.16 19.59 30.00
N ILE A 5 7.08 19.37 30.95
CA ILE A 5 7.94 18.18 30.98
C ILE A 5 7.11 16.93 31.30
N GLY A 6 6.16 17.04 32.24
CA GLY A 6 5.21 15.96 32.54
C GLY A 6 4.37 15.54 31.33
N GLY A 7 3.86 16.51 30.57
CA GLY A 7 3.10 16.26 29.34
C GLY A 7 3.91 15.58 28.24
N ALA A 8 5.16 15.99 28.03
CA ALA A 8 6.04 15.39 27.02
C ALA A 8 6.43 13.94 27.36
N ILE A 9 6.71 13.66 28.65
CA ILE A 9 7.03 12.31 29.12
C ILE A 9 5.81 11.39 29.03
N LEU A 10 4.64 11.84 29.46
CA LEU A 10 3.40 11.05 29.32
C LEU A 10 3.05 10.79 27.85
N GLY A 11 3.18 11.80 26.99
CA GLY A 11 2.96 11.65 25.55
C GLY A 11 3.91 10.64 24.92
N GLY A 12 5.20 10.67 25.30
CA GLY A 12 6.20 9.71 24.86
C GLY A 12 5.90 8.28 25.31
N VAL A 13 5.47 8.09 26.56
CA VAL A 13 5.11 6.77 27.10
C VAL A 13 3.85 6.22 26.41
N ILE A 14 2.82 7.04 26.21
CA ILE A 14 1.60 6.62 25.50
C ILE A 14 1.92 6.27 24.04
N SER A 15 2.69 7.11 23.35
CA SER A 15 3.14 6.86 21.98
C SER A 15 3.95 5.56 21.88
N TRP A 16 4.84 5.31 22.85
CA TRP A 16 5.62 4.07 22.90
C TRP A 16 4.74 2.85 23.18
N VAL A 17 3.77 2.94 24.08
CA VAL A 17 2.81 1.85 24.37
C VAL A 17 2.00 1.53 23.12
N ILE A 18 1.44 2.54 22.45
CA ILE A 18 0.69 2.37 21.19
C ILE A 18 1.59 1.75 20.13
N THR A 19 2.79 2.29 19.92
CA THR A 19 3.75 1.77 18.93
C THR A 19 4.10 0.32 19.24
N ARG A 20 4.43 -0.02 20.49
CA ARG A 20 4.82 -1.36 20.90
C ARG A 20 3.67 -2.36 20.78
N TYR A 21 2.44 -1.99 21.14
CA TYR A 21 1.26 -2.85 21.00
C TYR A 21 0.82 -2.98 19.54
N TYR A 22 0.86 -1.90 18.76
CA TYR A 22 0.51 -1.90 17.34
C TYR A 22 1.51 -2.73 16.54
N TYR A 23 2.82 -2.49 16.68
CA TYR A 23 3.83 -3.30 16.02
C TYR A 23 3.76 -4.78 16.45
N LYS A 24 3.58 -5.07 17.74
CA LYS A 24 3.43 -6.45 18.21
C LYS A 24 2.18 -7.13 17.66
N LYS A 25 1.07 -6.41 17.48
CA LYS A 25 -0.17 -6.99 16.93
C LYS A 25 -0.12 -7.13 15.41
N SER A 26 0.44 -6.15 14.71
CA SER A 26 0.61 -6.15 13.26
C SER A 26 1.69 -7.13 12.79
N SER A 27 2.73 -7.40 13.58
CA SER A 27 3.72 -8.43 13.25
C SER A 27 3.25 -9.87 13.53
N VAL A 28 2.25 -10.05 14.42
CA VAL A 28 1.74 -11.38 14.81
C VAL A 28 0.62 -11.86 13.89
N LYS A 29 -0.09 -10.96 13.21
CA LYS A 29 -1.12 -11.31 12.23
C LYS A 29 -0.80 -10.66 10.89
N ALA A 30 0.07 -11.31 10.13
CA ALA A 30 0.13 -11.06 8.70
C ALA A 30 -1.28 -11.23 8.11
N PRO A 31 -1.79 -10.27 7.33
CA PRO A 31 -3.06 -10.43 6.64
C PRO A 31 -3.08 -11.73 5.83
N GLU A 32 -4.23 -12.40 5.73
CA GLU A 32 -4.35 -13.65 4.96
C GLU A 32 -3.88 -13.50 3.51
N TRP A 33 -4.08 -12.31 2.90
CA TRP A 33 -3.60 -12.00 1.55
C TRP A 33 -2.07 -11.88 1.45
N ALA A 34 -1.39 -11.56 2.55
CA ALA A 34 0.06 -11.33 2.59
C ALA A 34 0.86 -12.60 2.92
N LYS A 35 0.23 -13.63 3.48
CA LYS A 35 0.87 -14.94 3.73
C LYS A 35 1.61 -15.52 2.51
N PRO A 36 1.00 -15.61 1.30
CA PRO A 36 1.68 -16.16 0.13
C PRO A 36 2.85 -15.30 -0.37
N LEU A 37 2.88 -14.01 -0.03
CA LEU A 37 4.04 -13.15 -0.33
C LEU A 37 5.17 -13.39 0.66
N ILE A 38 4.85 -13.47 1.94
CA ILE A 38 5.84 -13.65 3.01
C ILE A 38 6.57 -14.98 2.82
N GLU A 39 5.87 -16.04 2.42
CA GLU A 39 6.47 -17.35 2.09
C GLU A 39 7.41 -17.31 0.87
N LYS A 40 7.25 -16.32 -0.01
CA LYS A 40 8.05 -16.14 -1.24
C LYS A 40 9.10 -15.03 -1.13
N LEU A 41 9.18 -14.36 0.02
CA LEU A 41 10.22 -13.36 0.24
C LEU A 41 11.59 -14.05 0.32
N PRO A 42 12.62 -13.51 -0.34
CA PRO A 42 13.98 -14.02 -0.19
C PRO A 42 14.50 -13.79 1.24
N GLU A 43 15.38 -14.67 1.71
CA GLU A 43 16.00 -14.58 3.04
C GLU A 43 16.86 -13.33 3.23
N VAL A 44 17.35 -12.75 2.12
CA VAL A 44 18.08 -11.49 2.08
C VAL A 44 17.10 -10.37 1.75
N THR A 45 17.18 -9.25 2.47
CA THR A 45 16.33 -8.07 2.25
C THR A 45 16.37 -7.67 0.77
N PRO A 46 15.27 -7.87 0.01
CA PRO A 46 15.26 -7.57 -1.41
C PRO A 46 15.33 -6.07 -1.65
N SER A 47 15.85 -5.68 -2.81
CA SER A 47 15.75 -4.31 -3.29
C SER A 47 14.28 -3.94 -3.54
N LEU A 48 13.98 -2.63 -3.56
CA LEU A 48 12.65 -2.12 -3.85
C LEU A 48 12.11 -2.64 -5.20
N GLU A 49 12.99 -2.75 -6.20
CA GLU A 49 12.65 -3.24 -7.55
C GLU A 49 12.24 -4.72 -7.52
N GLU A 50 13.00 -5.56 -6.81
CA GLU A 50 12.71 -6.99 -6.66
C GLU A 50 11.41 -7.24 -5.87
N LEU A 51 11.17 -6.45 -4.82
CA LEU A 51 9.92 -6.46 -4.06
C LEU A 51 8.72 -6.10 -4.95
N THR A 52 8.86 -5.05 -5.76
CA THR A 52 7.81 -4.59 -6.66
C THR A 52 7.51 -5.65 -7.73
N ALA A 53 8.55 -6.28 -8.29
CA ALA A 53 8.39 -7.35 -9.27
C ALA A 53 7.70 -8.60 -8.68
N LEU A 54 8.02 -8.97 -7.43
CA LEU A 54 7.35 -10.06 -6.70
C LEU A 54 5.87 -9.77 -6.47
N PHE A 55 5.54 -8.56 -6.02
CA PHE A 55 4.16 -8.12 -5.85
C PHE A 55 3.39 -8.14 -7.17
N GLN A 56 3.98 -7.60 -8.24
CA GLN A 56 3.36 -7.57 -9.56
C GLN A 56 3.07 -8.99 -10.08
N LYS A 57 4.00 -9.92 -9.89
CA LYS A 57 3.86 -11.32 -10.30
C LYS A 57 2.70 -12.02 -9.60
N GLU A 58 2.51 -11.78 -8.30
CA GLU A 58 1.43 -12.40 -7.53
C GLU A 58 0.06 -11.73 -7.77
N ILE A 59 0.05 -10.45 -8.15
CA ILE A 59 -1.17 -9.76 -8.61
C ILE A 59 -1.58 -10.26 -9.99
N ASN A 60 -0.65 -10.40 -10.93
CA ASN A 60 -0.92 -10.95 -12.28
C ASN A 60 -1.42 -12.41 -12.23
N LYS A 61 -1.02 -13.18 -11.20
CA LYS A 61 -1.51 -14.54 -10.96
C LYS A 61 -2.89 -14.59 -10.30
N GLY A 62 -3.41 -13.47 -9.83
CA GLY A 62 -4.67 -13.39 -9.08
C GLY A 62 -4.59 -13.92 -7.64
N THR A 63 -3.38 -14.23 -7.14
CA THR A 63 -3.15 -14.66 -5.75
C THR A 63 -3.49 -13.52 -4.78
N ILE A 64 -3.17 -12.29 -5.16
CA ILE A 64 -3.47 -11.07 -4.42
C ILE A 64 -4.46 -10.28 -5.25
N LYS A 65 -5.61 -9.99 -4.66
CA LYS A 65 -6.56 -9.05 -5.24
C LYS A 65 -6.30 -7.70 -4.59
N PRO A 66 -5.71 -6.74 -5.32
CA PRO A 66 -5.62 -5.38 -4.81
C PRO A 66 -7.01 -4.87 -4.45
N HIS A 67 -7.07 -4.01 -3.42
CA HIS A 67 -8.31 -3.36 -3.03
C HIS A 67 -8.93 -2.68 -4.26
N PRO A 68 -10.27 -2.63 -4.41
CA PRO A 68 -10.92 -2.07 -5.60
C PRO A 68 -10.50 -0.64 -5.97
N VAL A 69 -9.97 0.11 -5.01
CA VAL A 69 -9.43 1.46 -5.17
C VAL A 69 -7.99 1.46 -5.73
N PHE A 70 -7.21 0.40 -5.50
CA PHE A 70 -5.80 0.25 -5.88
C PHE A 70 -5.57 -0.91 -6.85
N GLN A 71 -6.56 -1.24 -7.70
CA GLN A 71 -6.57 -2.49 -8.49
C GLN A 71 -5.32 -2.72 -9.34
N HIS A 72 -4.54 -1.66 -9.59
CA HIS A 72 -3.38 -1.71 -10.45
C HIS A 72 -2.16 -1.19 -9.70
N VAL A 73 -1.19 -2.08 -9.48
CA VAL A 73 0.17 -1.77 -9.00
C VAL A 73 1.11 -1.35 -10.14
N ALA A 74 0.73 -1.65 -11.39
CA ALA A 74 1.40 -1.24 -12.62
C ALA A 74 0.38 -1.29 -13.76
N CYS A 75 0.70 -0.65 -14.89
CA CYS A 75 -0.14 -0.70 -16.08
C CYS A 75 -0.31 -2.16 -16.56
N PRO A 76 -1.53 -2.68 -16.74
CA PRO A 76 -1.75 -4.06 -17.20
C PRO A 76 -1.28 -4.30 -18.63
N ASN A 77 -1.29 -3.25 -19.47
CA ASN A 77 -0.96 -3.38 -20.89
C ASN A 77 0.56 -3.36 -21.17
N CYS A 78 1.30 -2.45 -20.53
CA CYS A 78 2.74 -2.27 -20.80
C CYS A 78 3.64 -2.46 -19.58
N ASN A 79 3.11 -2.92 -18.43
CA ASN A 79 3.82 -3.08 -17.16
C ASN A 79 4.59 -1.83 -16.70
N ALA A 80 4.12 -0.64 -17.09
CA ALA A 80 4.70 0.61 -16.58
C ALA A 80 4.44 0.71 -15.08
N PRO A 81 5.47 1.02 -14.27
CA PRO A 81 5.34 1.09 -12.82
C PRO A 81 4.40 2.23 -12.38
N LEU A 82 3.86 2.13 -11.16
CA LEU A 82 2.82 3.03 -10.63
C LEU A 82 3.21 4.51 -10.66
N ASP A 83 4.49 4.81 -10.41
CA ASP A 83 5.05 6.17 -10.42
C ASP A 83 4.95 6.85 -11.80
N LYS A 84 4.76 6.06 -12.86
CA LYS A 84 4.54 6.55 -14.22
C LYS A 84 3.06 6.63 -14.62
N LEU A 85 2.15 6.18 -13.76
CA LEU A 85 0.71 6.32 -13.99
C LEU A 85 0.25 7.72 -13.57
N LYS A 86 -0.79 8.22 -14.24
CA LYS A 86 -1.45 9.47 -13.90
C LYS A 86 -2.80 9.18 -13.27
N GLU A 87 -3.02 9.74 -12.10
CA GLU A 87 -4.28 9.66 -11.37
C GLU A 87 -5.03 10.98 -11.49
N ARG A 88 -6.35 10.89 -11.68
CA ARG A 88 -7.26 12.04 -11.67
C ARG A 88 -8.46 11.70 -10.80
N ILE A 89 -8.72 12.57 -9.83
CA ILE A 89 -9.89 12.46 -8.96
C ILE A 89 -10.94 13.44 -9.49
N MET A 90 -12.13 12.94 -9.74
CA MET A 90 -13.28 13.72 -10.24
C MET A 90 -14.49 13.34 -9.40
N GLY A 91 -15.30 14.30 -8.97
CA GLY A 91 -16.45 13.97 -8.14
C GLY A 91 -17.27 15.18 -7.74
N ASP A 92 -18.43 14.88 -7.15
CA ASP A 92 -19.32 15.83 -6.48
C ASP A 92 -19.50 15.43 -5.01
N ASP A 93 -20.43 16.08 -4.31
CA ASP A 93 -20.68 15.83 -2.88
C ASP A 93 -21.18 14.40 -2.57
N TYR A 94 -21.59 13.64 -3.59
CA TYR A 94 -22.20 12.31 -3.43
C TYR A 94 -21.39 11.18 -4.07
N THR A 95 -20.47 11.51 -4.97
CA THR A 95 -19.75 10.53 -5.80
C THR A 95 -18.31 10.96 -6.04
N THR A 96 -17.35 10.09 -5.70
CA THR A 96 -15.93 10.27 -6.05
C THR A 96 -15.52 9.21 -7.06
N ILE A 97 -15.01 9.65 -8.22
CA ILE A 97 -14.47 8.82 -9.28
C ILE A 97 -12.96 9.01 -9.31
N LEU A 98 -12.23 7.91 -9.23
CA LEU A 98 -10.80 7.84 -9.45
C LEU A 98 -10.55 7.30 -10.87
N GLU A 99 -9.92 8.09 -11.73
CA GLU A 99 -9.45 7.69 -13.05
C GLU A 99 -7.93 7.50 -13.01
N ILE A 100 -7.45 6.35 -13.51
CA ILE A 100 -6.02 6.03 -13.65
C ILE A 100 -5.71 5.86 -15.13
N SER A 101 -4.61 6.47 -15.59
CA SER A 101 -4.18 6.39 -16.99
C SER A 101 -2.68 6.13 -17.11
N CYS A 102 -2.28 5.33 -18.10
CA CYS A 102 -0.90 5.07 -18.45
C CYS A 102 -0.48 5.90 -19.67
N PRO A 103 0.41 6.90 -19.51
CA PRO A 103 0.86 7.74 -20.62
C PRO A 103 1.75 6.99 -21.62
N ASN A 104 2.30 5.82 -21.25
CA ASN A 104 3.20 5.07 -22.11
C ASN A 104 2.49 4.23 -23.18
N CYS A 105 1.30 3.70 -22.86
CA CYS A 105 0.55 2.84 -23.78
C CYS A 105 -0.91 3.27 -24.00
N GLY A 106 -1.34 4.36 -23.36
CA GLY A 106 -2.69 4.91 -23.51
C GLY A 106 -3.79 4.12 -22.78
N TRP A 107 -3.44 3.13 -21.97
CA TRP A 107 -4.42 2.42 -21.13
C TRP A 107 -5.05 3.36 -20.10
N ASN A 108 -6.35 3.21 -19.84
CA ASN A 108 -7.07 3.91 -18.79
C ASN A 108 -8.06 2.97 -18.09
N ASP A 109 -8.35 3.28 -16.82
CA ASP A 109 -9.35 2.58 -16.02
C ASP A 109 -9.93 3.54 -14.97
N TRP A 110 -11.10 3.22 -14.44
CA TRP A 110 -11.80 4.06 -13.47
C TRP A 110 -12.52 3.25 -12.40
N ALA A 111 -12.59 3.80 -11.19
CA ALA A 111 -13.30 3.22 -10.07
C ALA A 111 -14.06 4.29 -9.28
N GLU A 112 -15.25 3.95 -8.79
CA GLU A 112 -16.03 4.76 -7.86
C GLU A 112 -15.61 4.43 -6.42
N VAL A 113 -15.38 5.46 -5.60
CA VAL A 113 -14.80 5.38 -4.24
C VAL A 113 -15.71 6.04 -3.22
#